data_AF-A0A7W5LMT8-F1
#
_entry.id   AF-A0A7W5LMT8-F1
#
_cell.length_a   1.000
_cell.length_b   1.000
_cell.length_c   1.000
_cell.angle_alpha   90.00
_cell.angle_beta   90.00
_cell.angle_gamma   90.00
#
_symmetry.space_group_name_H-M   'P 1'
#
loop_
_entity.id
_entity.type
_entity.pdbx_description
1 polymer ?
#
loop_
_entity_poly.entity_id
_entity_poly.type
_entity_poly.pdbx_seq_one_letter_code
_entity_poly.pdbx_strand_id
1 'polypeptide(L)'
;MQDMLKQQAALQAEADAIVKALDLDGILRIVGNPVRVGSSALGLMVRRDIDVTVICEKLDRTAHVAIAQIAGQLMLHPCIGAVRFRNDSDFWNKTPEDYPDGLYLGISYRSANNDDWNFDVWFVDEPERQPDLKHLQTILPRLSTAMRETILTIKTILATGSYTKPVSSSLVYEAVLDGGVSSVAEFESWLRQRP
;
A
#
# COMPACT_ATOMS: atom_id res chain seq x y z
N MET A 1 7.48 -9.43 20.62
CA MET A 1 8.26 -9.70 19.38
C MET A 1 7.63 -10.82 18.57
N GLN A 2 7.63 -12.08 19.05
CA GLN A 2 6.92 -13.19 18.36
C GLN A 2 5.43 -12.91 18.09
N ASP A 3 4.77 -12.18 18.97
CA ASP A 3 3.36 -11.82 18.83
C ASP A 3 3.09 -10.87 17.64
N MET A 4 3.98 -9.90 17.40
CA MET A 4 3.83 -8.95 16.28
C MET A 4 4.05 -9.62 14.92
N LEU A 5 5.03 -10.52 14.81
CA LEU A 5 5.24 -11.28 13.57
C LEU A 5 4.05 -12.20 13.27
N LYS A 6 3.44 -12.79 14.30
CA LYS A 6 2.21 -13.58 14.17
C LYS A 6 1.02 -12.72 13.75
N GLN A 7 0.83 -11.57 14.39
CA GLN A 7 -0.24 -10.64 14.03
C GLN A 7 -0.08 -10.14 12.59
N GLN A 8 1.15 -9.81 12.19
CA GLN A 8 1.46 -9.42 10.83
C GLN A 8 1.14 -10.56 9.83
N ALA A 9 1.57 -11.78 10.12
CA ALA A 9 1.28 -12.92 9.25
C ALA A 9 -0.23 -13.18 9.14
N ALA A 10 -0.98 -13.01 10.22
CA ALA A 10 -2.44 -13.12 10.21
C ALA A 10 -3.09 -12.05 9.32
N LEU A 11 -2.68 -10.78 9.46
CA LEU A 11 -3.15 -9.70 8.58
C LEU A 11 -2.84 -9.99 7.10
N GLN A 12 -1.64 -10.48 6.80
CA GLN A 12 -1.26 -10.80 5.43
C GLN A 12 -2.11 -11.94 4.86
N ALA A 13 -2.36 -12.99 5.65
CA ALA A 13 -3.23 -14.09 5.25
C ALA A 13 -4.70 -13.66 5.04
N GLU A 14 -5.21 -12.77 5.89
CA GLU A 14 -6.53 -12.14 5.69
C GLU A 14 -6.57 -11.34 4.38
N ALA A 15 -5.54 -10.54 4.11
CA ALA A 15 -5.44 -9.76 2.90
C ALA A 15 -5.40 -10.63 1.63
N ASP A 16 -4.69 -11.75 1.67
CA ASP A 16 -4.64 -12.73 0.57
C ASP A 16 -6.01 -13.38 0.34
N ALA A 17 -6.70 -13.75 1.43
CA ALA A 17 -8.04 -14.32 1.36
C ALA A 17 -9.05 -13.35 0.73
N ILE A 18 -9.00 -12.06 1.07
CA ILE A 18 -9.91 -11.07 0.51
C ILE A 18 -9.62 -10.84 -0.98
N VAL A 19 -8.35 -10.67 -1.36
CA VAL A 19 -7.98 -10.50 -2.79
C VAL A 19 -8.41 -11.68 -3.63
N LYS A 20 -8.27 -12.90 -3.11
CA LYS A 20 -8.76 -14.11 -3.76
C LYS A 20 -10.29 -14.13 -3.85
N ALA A 21 -10.99 -13.77 -2.77
CA ALA A 21 -12.45 -13.79 -2.74
C ALA A 21 -13.09 -12.79 -3.72
N LEU A 22 -12.43 -11.65 -3.94
CA LEU A 22 -12.88 -10.63 -4.90
C LEU A 22 -12.44 -10.94 -6.35
N ASP A 23 -11.61 -11.97 -6.58
CA ASP A 23 -10.87 -12.17 -7.83
C ASP A 23 -10.20 -10.87 -8.31
N LEU A 24 -9.61 -10.12 -7.36
CA LEU A 24 -9.16 -8.76 -7.62
C LEU A 24 -8.08 -8.73 -8.70
N ASP A 25 -7.15 -9.69 -8.67
CA ASP A 25 -6.12 -9.82 -9.70
C ASP A 25 -6.73 -10.09 -11.08
N GLY A 26 -7.77 -10.92 -11.17
CA GLY A 26 -8.49 -11.21 -12.41
C GLY A 26 -9.19 -9.97 -12.98
N ILE A 27 -9.91 -9.24 -12.13
CA ILE A 27 -10.62 -8.01 -12.51
C ILE A 27 -9.64 -6.93 -12.96
N LEU A 28 -8.55 -6.71 -12.21
CA LEU A 28 -7.55 -5.69 -12.55
C LEU A 28 -6.73 -6.06 -13.79
N ARG A 29 -6.59 -7.36 -14.10
CA ARG A 29 -5.87 -7.83 -15.30
C ARG A 29 -6.47 -7.34 -16.62
N ILE A 30 -7.74 -6.91 -16.59
CA ILE A 30 -8.43 -6.35 -17.75
C ILE A 30 -7.77 -5.05 -18.23
N VAL A 31 -7.18 -4.28 -17.31
CA VAL A 31 -6.58 -2.97 -17.61
C VAL A 31 -5.06 -3.07 -17.76
N GLY A 32 -4.40 -3.92 -16.98
CA GLY A 32 -2.95 -4.03 -16.97
C GLY A 32 -2.45 -5.20 -16.13
N ASN A 33 -1.19 -5.15 -15.70
CA ASN A 33 -0.61 -6.16 -14.83
C ASN A 33 -0.69 -5.72 -13.35
N PRO A 34 -1.59 -6.29 -12.52
CA PRO A 34 -1.66 -5.98 -11.10
C PRO A 34 -0.43 -6.53 -10.36
N VAL A 35 0.14 -5.70 -9.50
CA VAL A 35 1.25 -6.05 -8.61
C VAL A 35 0.85 -5.66 -7.20
N ARG A 36 0.85 -6.64 -6.29
CA ARG A 36 0.67 -6.40 -4.85
C ARG A 36 1.87 -5.63 -4.33
N VAL A 37 1.64 -4.48 -3.70
CA VAL A 37 2.70 -3.59 -3.19
C VAL A 37 2.49 -3.26 -1.71
N GLY A 38 3.23 -2.27 -1.21
CA GLY A 38 3.06 -1.73 0.13
C GLY A 38 3.32 -2.73 1.25
N SER A 39 2.70 -2.49 2.41
CA SER A 39 2.96 -3.27 3.62
C SER A 39 2.52 -4.74 3.46
N SER A 40 1.46 -4.96 2.69
CA SER A 40 0.88 -6.28 2.45
C SER A 40 1.75 -7.17 1.56
N ALA A 41 2.51 -6.61 0.63
CA ALA A 41 3.51 -7.34 -0.13
C ALA A 41 4.82 -7.54 0.66
N LEU A 42 5.22 -6.52 1.42
CA LEU A 42 6.50 -6.55 2.13
C LEU A 42 6.48 -7.39 3.40
N GLY A 43 5.31 -7.80 3.90
CA GLY A 43 5.19 -8.50 5.17
C GLY A 43 5.45 -7.58 6.37
N LEU A 44 4.96 -6.34 6.30
CA LEU A 44 5.20 -5.25 7.27
C LEU A 44 3.90 -4.53 7.71
N MET A 45 2.74 -5.19 7.65
CA MET A 45 1.44 -4.59 8.01
C MET A 45 1.27 -4.45 9.52
N VAL A 46 0.59 -3.37 9.88
CA VAL A 46 0.05 -3.13 11.24
C VAL A 46 -1.38 -2.58 11.17
N ARG A 47 -1.91 -2.46 9.95
CA ARG A 47 -3.24 -1.98 9.60
C ARG A 47 -3.82 -2.92 8.54
N ARG A 48 -5.12 -2.74 8.29
CA ARG A 48 -5.90 -3.50 7.30
C ARG A 48 -5.93 -2.76 5.97
N ASP A 49 -4.77 -2.65 5.35
CA ASP A 49 -4.52 -1.97 4.08
C ASP A 49 -4.07 -2.96 3.00
N ILE A 50 -4.62 -2.83 1.80
CA ILE A 50 -4.24 -3.62 0.62
C ILE A 50 -3.85 -2.67 -0.49
N ASP A 51 -2.56 -2.59 -0.78
CA ASP A 51 -2.02 -1.75 -1.83
C ASP A 51 -1.78 -2.57 -3.10
N VAL A 52 -2.29 -2.11 -4.24
CA VAL A 52 -2.06 -2.72 -5.55
C VAL A 52 -1.68 -1.65 -6.56
N THR A 53 -0.59 -1.88 -7.29
CA THR A 53 -0.24 -1.06 -8.45
C THR A 53 -0.48 -1.88 -9.71
N VAL A 54 -1.33 -1.37 -10.60
CA VAL A 54 -1.64 -1.96 -11.91
C VAL A 54 -0.78 -1.26 -12.95
N ILE A 55 0.16 -2.02 -13.51
CA ILE A 55 1.04 -1.56 -14.58
C ILE A 55 0.28 -1.63 -15.89
N CYS A 56 -0.08 -0.47 -16.43
CA CYS A 56 -0.82 -0.31 -17.68
C CYS A 56 0.16 -0.11 -18.83
N GLU A 57 -0.22 -0.51 -20.05
CA GLU A 57 0.57 -0.15 -21.24
C GLU A 57 0.49 1.37 -21.53
N LYS A 58 -0.69 1.96 -21.27
CA LYS A 58 -0.99 3.39 -21.40
C LYS A 58 -2.26 3.73 -20.62
N LEU A 59 -2.34 4.95 -20.10
CA LEU A 59 -3.54 5.49 -19.43
C LEU A 59 -4.44 6.30 -20.38
N ASP A 60 -4.83 5.70 -21.49
CA ASP A 60 -5.71 6.37 -22.46
C ASP A 60 -7.21 6.27 -22.11
N ARG A 61 -8.08 6.79 -22.99
CA ARG A 61 -9.54 6.73 -22.80
C ARG A 61 -10.06 5.30 -22.64
N THR A 62 -9.45 4.31 -23.27
CA THR A 62 -9.85 2.90 -23.16
C THR A 62 -9.57 2.39 -21.76
N ALA A 63 -8.38 2.69 -21.22
CA ALA A 63 -8.03 2.36 -19.83
C ALA A 63 -8.99 3.04 -18.85
N HIS A 64 -9.31 4.33 -19.05
CA HIS A 64 -10.28 5.04 -18.21
C HIS A 64 -11.66 4.39 -18.18
N VAL A 65 -12.19 3.99 -19.35
CA VAL A 65 -13.49 3.31 -19.43
C VAL A 65 -13.45 1.95 -18.72
N ALA A 66 -12.38 1.18 -18.91
CA ALA A 66 -12.21 -0.11 -18.26
C ALA A 66 -12.08 0.04 -16.73
N ILE A 67 -11.34 1.03 -16.23
CA ILE A 67 -11.25 1.33 -14.79
C ILE A 67 -12.61 1.72 -14.21
N ALA A 68 -13.40 2.52 -14.95
CA ALA A 68 -14.77 2.87 -14.54
C ALA A 68 -15.68 1.64 -14.49
N GLN A 69 -15.55 0.71 -15.43
CA GLN A 69 -16.28 -0.57 -15.43
C GLN A 69 -15.88 -1.46 -14.25
N ILE A 70 -14.58 -1.54 -13.94
CA ILE A 70 -14.08 -2.25 -12.75
C ILE A 70 -14.67 -1.65 -11.48
N ALA A 71 -14.63 -0.31 -11.32
CA ALA A 71 -15.25 0.36 -10.19
C ALA A 71 -16.76 0.06 -10.10
N GLY A 72 -17.44 0.05 -11.24
CA GLY A 72 -18.85 -0.35 -11.41
C GLY A 72 -19.13 -1.80 -11.01
N GLN A 73 -18.22 -2.72 -11.27
CA GLN A 73 -18.34 -4.11 -10.84
C GLN A 73 -18.12 -4.26 -9.33
N LEU A 74 -17.10 -3.58 -8.79
CA LEU A 74 -16.76 -3.66 -7.36
C LEU A 74 -17.86 -3.09 -6.47
N MET A 75 -18.51 -1.99 -6.88
CA MET A 75 -19.61 -1.39 -6.09
C MET A 75 -20.84 -2.31 -5.94
N LEU A 76 -20.98 -3.35 -6.76
CA LEU A 76 -22.07 -4.32 -6.66
C LEU A 76 -21.81 -5.40 -5.61
N HIS A 77 -20.57 -5.53 -5.14
CA HIS A 77 -20.21 -6.54 -4.16
C HIS A 77 -20.72 -6.14 -2.76
N PRO A 78 -21.44 -7.01 -2.03
CA PRO A 78 -22.12 -6.64 -0.78
C PRO A 78 -21.18 -6.22 0.36
N CYS A 79 -19.92 -6.66 0.31
CA CYS A 79 -18.90 -6.28 1.28
C CYS A 79 -18.19 -4.96 0.95
N ILE A 80 -18.47 -4.34 -0.20
CA ILE A 80 -17.85 -3.07 -0.62
C ILE A 80 -18.72 -1.92 -0.16
N GLY A 81 -18.18 -1.06 0.72
CA GLY A 81 -18.89 0.10 1.27
C GLY A 81 -18.75 1.37 0.43
N ALA A 82 -17.65 1.51 -0.31
CA ALA A 82 -17.37 2.66 -1.15
C ALA A 82 -16.28 2.31 -2.17
N VAL A 83 -16.39 2.92 -3.35
CA VAL A 83 -15.33 2.98 -4.37
C VAL A 83 -15.16 4.45 -4.74
N ARG A 84 -13.96 4.99 -4.57
CA ARG A 84 -13.64 6.40 -4.82
C ARG A 84 -12.63 6.50 -5.93
N PHE A 85 -12.97 7.21 -6.99
CA PHE A 85 -12.05 7.52 -8.08
C PHE A 85 -11.30 8.83 -7.79
N ARG A 86 -10.00 8.84 -8.07
CA ARG A 86 -9.19 10.04 -8.15
C ARG A 86 -8.39 10.00 -9.44
N ASN A 87 -8.46 11.10 -10.19
CA ASN A 87 -7.51 11.37 -11.26
C ASN A 87 -6.34 12.14 -10.65
N ASP A 88 -5.13 11.61 -10.76
CA ASP A 88 -3.88 12.23 -10.32
C ASP A 88 -2.90 12.31 -11.50
N SER A 89 -3.40 12.83 -12.63
CA SER A 89 -2.66 13.03 -13.87
C SER A 89 -2.67 14.50 -14.31
N ASP A 90 -1.65 14.90 -15.07
CA ASP A 90 -1.46 16.24 -15.65
C ASP A 90 -1.68 17.36 -14.63
N PHE A 91 -2.73 18.17 -14.83
CA PHE A 91 -3.10 19.28 -13.97
C PHE A 91 -3.42 18.86 -12.53
N TRP A 92 -3.86 17.61 -12.33
CA TRP A 92 -4.23 17.10 -11.02
C TRP A 92 -3.04 16.59 -10.23
N ASN A 93 -2.01 16.07 -10.90
CA ASN A 93 -0.77 15.65 -10.26
C ASN A 93 -0.03 16.87 -9.68
N LYS A 94 0.07 16.95 -8.36
CA LYS A 94 0.68 18.09 -7.66
C LYS A 94 2.17 17.92 -7.35
N THR A 95 2.70 16.73 -7.52
CA THR A 95 4.10 16.38 -7.25
C THR A 95 4.62 15.42 -8.32
N PRO A 96 4.56 15.81 -9.62
CA PRO A 96 4.99 14.95 -10.72
C PRO A 96 6.48 14.59 -10.65
N GLU A 97 7.30 15.34 -9.92
CA GLU A 97 8.69 15.00 -9.64
C GLU A 97 8.86 13.76 -8.75
N ASP A 98 7.87 13.44 -7.91
CA ASP A 98 7.96 12.39 -6.90
C ASP A 98 7.39 11.05 -7.38
N TYR A 99 6.36 11.07 -8.22
CA TYR A 99 5.68 9.88 -8.73
C TYR A 99 4.99 10.18 -10.09
N PRO A 100 4.72 9.15 -10.92
CA PRO A 100 4.15 9.35 -12.25
C PRO A 100 2.70 9.78 -12.18
N ASP A 101 2.16 10.20 -13.33
CA ASP A 101 0.73 10.34 -13.48
C ASP A 101 0.03 9.01 -13.23
N GLY A 102 -1.17 9.08 -12.66
CA GLY A 102 -1.91 7.87 -12.36
C GLY A 102 -3.38 8.08 -12.07
N LEU A 103 -4.13 6.99 -12.24
CA LEU A 103 -5.52 6.90 -11.80
C LEU A 103 -5.58 6.07 -10.53
N TYR A 104 -6.47 6.43 -9.62
CA TYR A 104 -6.57 5.77 -8.33
C TYR A 104 -8.00 5.37 -8.00
N LEU A 105 -8.15 4.15 -7.48
CA LEU A 105 -9.36 3.66 -6.84
C LEU A 105 -9.09 3.39 -5.36
N GLY A 106 -9.76 4.16 -4.50
CA GLY A 106 -9.81 3.92 -3.05
C GLY A 106 -11.06 3.14 -2.71
N ILE A 107 -10.91 1.95 -2.15
CA ILE A 107 -12.03 1.03 -1.91
C ILE A 107 -12.12 0.72 -0.42
N SER A 108 -13.32 0.84 0.16
CA SER A 108 -13.58 0.35 1.52
C SER A 108 -14.30 -0.99 1.46
N TYR A 109 -13.79 -1.97 2.19
CA TYR A 109 -14.33 -3.33 2.25
C TYR A 109 -14.56 -3.73 3.70
N ARG A 110 -15.63 -4.47 3.96
CA ARG A 110 -15.94 -5.04 5.28
C ARG A 110 -15.93 -6.56 5.20
N SER A 111 -15.04 -7.18 5.97
CA SER A 111 -14.94 -8.63 6.03
C SER A 111 -16.14 -9.28 6.73
N ALA A 112 -16.27 -10.60 6.60
CA ALA A 112 -17.28 -11.37 7.32
C ALA A 112 -17.18 -11.25 8.85
N ASN A 113 -15.99 -10.93 9.37
CA ASN A 113 -15.74 -10.70 10.79
C ASN A 113 -16.01 -9.25 11.23
N ASN A 114 -16.62 -8.43 10.35
CA ASN A 114 -16.91 -7.02 10.57
C ASN A 114 -15.65 -6.13 10.75
N ASP A 115 -14.49 -6.62 10.29
CA ASP A 115 -13.28 -5.81 10.17
C ASP A 115 -13.29 -4.99 8.89
N ASP A 116 -13.02 -3.69 9.02
CA ASP A 116 -12.91 -2.76 7.91
C ASP A 116 -11.50 -2.77 7.30
N TRP A 117 -11.45 -2.78 5.98
CA TRP A 117 -10.26 -2.80 5.14
C TRP A 117 -10.31 -1.66 4.14
N ASN A 118 -9.15 -1.07 3.87
CA ASN A 118 -8.97 -0.11 2.79
C ASN A 118 -8.08 -0.71 1.70
N PHE A 119 -8.42 -0.42 0.45
CA PHE A 119 -7.62 -0.82 -0.68
C PHE A 119 -7.23 0.43 -1.43
N ASP A 120 -5.95 0.51 -1.73
CA ASP A 120 -5.35 1.58 -2.50
C ASP A 120 -4.88 0.97 -3.82
N VAL A 121 -5.66 1.19 -4.89
CA VAL A 121 -5.36 0.66 -6.22
C VAL A 121 -4.93 1.79 -7.13
N TRP A 122 -3.67 1.78 -7.53
CA TRP A 122 -3.10 2.70 -8.51
C TRP A 122 -3.03 2.06 -9.88
N PHE A 123 -3.27 2.87 -10.92
CA PHE A 123 -3.06 2.51 -12.32
C PHE A 123 -2.05 3.51 -12.88
N VAL A 124 -0.92 2.99 -13.39
CA VAL A 124 0.21 3.80 -13.88
C VAL A 124 0.76 3.21 -15.18
N ASP A 125 1.24 4.04 -16.09
CA ASP A 125 1.89 3.63 -17.35
C ASP A 125 3.40 3.95 -17.40
N GLU A 126 3.93 4.64 -16.39
CA GLU A 126 5.37 4.81 -16.13
C GLU A 126 5.81 4.08 -14.84
N PRO A 127 5.75 2.74 -14.80
CA PRO A 127 5.93 1.95 -13.58
C PRO A 127 7.31 2.13 -12.91
N GLU A 128 8.34 2.47 -13.67
CA GLU A 128 9.70 2.73 -13.17
C GLU A 128 9.78 3.95 -12.25
N ARG A 129 8.83 4.90 -12.37
CA ARG A 129 8.72 6.07 -11.50
C ARG A 129 7.86 5.81 -10.27
N GLN A 130 7.09 4.72 -10.22
CA GLN A 130 6.22 4.42 -9.10
C GLN A 130 7.02 3.93 -7.87
N PRO A 131 7.01 4.67 -6.74
CA PRO A 131 7.88 4.35 -5.60
C PRO A 131 7.59 2.98 -4.96
N ASP A 132 6.32 2.57 -4.89
CA ASP A 132 5.92 1.31 -4.26
C ASP A 132 6.40 0.06 -5.02
N LEU A 133 6.47 0.11 -6.34
CA LEU A 133 7.06 -0.93 -7.18
C LEU A 133 8.57 -1.02 -6.94
N LYS A 134 9.25 0.14 -6.85
CA LYS A 134 10.68 0.20 -6.51
C LYS A 134 10.96 -0.37 -5.12
N HIS A 135 10.11 -0.09 -4.13
CA HIS A 135 10.24 -0.64 -2.78
C HIS A 135 10.27 -2.17 -2.76
N LEU A 136 9.49 -2.85 -3.60
CA LEU A 136 9.55 -4.32 -3.68
C LEU A 136 10.94 -4.82 -4.09
N GLN A 137 11.57 -4.13 -5.03
CA GLN A 137 12.89 -4.51 -5.54
C GLN A 137 14.02 -4.16 -4.57
N THR A 138 13.90 -3.03 -3.87
CA THR A 138 14.99 -2.51 -3.04
C THR A 138 14.90 -2.92 -1.58
N ILE A 139 13.69 -3.02 -1.02
CA ILE A 139 13.48 -3.29 0.40
C ILE A 139 13.42 -4.79 0.68
N LEU A 140 12.59 -5.52 -0.07
CA LEU A 140 12.31 -6.93 0.21
C LEU A 140 13.57 -7.80 0.33
N PRO A 141 14.59 -7.68 -0.55
CA PRO A 141 15.80 -8.50 -0.46
C PRO A 141 16.70 -8.17 0.75
N ARG A 142 16.54 -6.99 1.35
CA ARG A 142 17.35 -6.51 2.48
C ARG A 142 16.71 -6.81 3.83
N LEU A 143 15.44 -7.17 3.87
CA LEU A 143 14.69 -7.36 5.13
C LEU A 143 15.12 -8.63 5.88
N SER A 144 15.91 -8.45 6.93
CA SER A 144 16.13 -9.49 7.95
C SER A 144 14.94 -9.60 8.91
N THR A 145 14.84 -10.71 9.66
CA THR A 145 13.83 -10.87 10.71
C THR A 145 13.91 -9.76 11.77
N ALA A 146 15.12 -9.41 12.21
CA ALA A 146 15.32 -8.33 13.19
C ALA A 146 14.83 -6.97 12.66
N MET A 147 15.13 -6.65 11.39
CA MET A 147 14.64 -5.42 10.75
C MET A 147 13.11 -5.41 10.65
N ARG A 148 12.49 -6.54 10.29
CA ARG A 148 11.02 -6.67 10.27
C ARG A 148 10.43 -6.39 11.65
N GLU A 149 11.01 -6.98 12.71
CA GLU A 149 10.55 -6.75 14.09
C GLU A 149 10.67 -5.28 14.50
N THR A 150 11.81 -4.63 14.21
CA THR A 150 11.98 -3.19 14.47
C THR A 150 10.97 -2.35 13.71
N ILE A 151 10.78 -2.58 12.41
CA ILE A 151 9.83 -1.84 11.58
C ILE A 151 8.40 -2.02 12.12
N LEU A 152 7.99 -3.26 12.41
CA LEU A 152 6.65 -3.53 12.95
C LEU A 152 6.44 -2.87 14.32
N THR A 153 7.47 -2.85 15.17
CA THR A 153 7.43 -2.17 16.47
C THR A 153 7.18 -0.67 16.27
N ILE A 154 7.98 -0.02 15.42
CA ILE A 154 7.86 1.41 15.13
C ILE A 154 6.49 1.72 14.54
N LYS A 155 6.07 0.98 13.50
CA LYS A 155 4.78 1.18 12.83
C LYS A 155 3.61 0.98 13.79
N THR A 156 3.69 0.03 14.73
CA THR A 156 2.64 -0.19 15.73
C THR A 156 2.50 1.03 16.64
N ILE A 157 3.60 1.57 17.15
CA ILE A 157 3.57 2.79 17.97
C ILE A 157 3.06 3.99 17.17
N LEU A 158 3.51 4.17 15.93
CA LEU A 158 2.99 5.19 15.03
C LEU A 158 1.49 5.03 14.78
N ALA A 159 0.99 3.80 14.76
CA ALA A 159 -0.42 3.52 14.49
C ALA A 159 -1.34 3.86 15.66
N THR A 160 -0.85 3.71 16.90
CA THR A 160 -1.57 3.98 18.15
C THR A 160 -1.28 5.36 18.74
N GLY A 161 -0.18 5.99 18.35
CA GLY A 161 0.34 7.22 18.95
C GLY A 161 -0.27 8.52 18.39
N SER A 162 -0.05 9.61 19.13
CA SER A 162 -0.53 10.95 18.79
C SER A 162 0.58 11.81 18.17
N TYR A 163 1.20 11.34 17.08
CA TYR A 163 2.14 12.16 16.33
C TYR A 163 1.38 13.33 15.68
N THR A 164 1.93 14.55 15.78
CA THR A 164 1.30 15.78 15.28
C THR A 164 1.17 15.80 13.76
N LYS A 165 2.01 15.03 13.06
CA LYS A 165 1.94 14.79 11.62
C LYS A 165 1.99 13.29 11.34
N PRO A 166 1.21 12.78 10.37
CA PRO A 166 1.34 11.42 9.90
C PRO A 166 2.76 11.16 9.38
N VAL A 167 3.37 10.06 9.81
CA VAL A 167 4.68 9.61 9.32
C VAL A 167 4.46 8.50 8.30
N SER A 168 5.05 8.63 7.11
CA SER A 168 4.91 7.63 6.05
C SER A 168 5.65 6.33 6.40
N SER A 169 5.15 5.20 5.88
CA SER A 169 5.86 3.92 6.03
C SER A 169 7.24 3.94 5.35
N SER A 170 7.40 4.69 4.25
CA SER A 170 8.69 4.83 3.56
C SER A 170 9.77 5.41 4.46
N LEU A 171 9.45 6.40 5.30
CA LEU A 171 10.40 6.97 6.26
C LEU A 171 10.83 5.96 7.32
N VAL A 172 9.90 5.10 7.77
CA VAL A 172 10.24 4.02 8.71
C VAL A 172 11.20 3.03 8.07
N TYR A 173 10.95 2.67 6.81
CA TYR A 173 11.81 1.76 6.08
C TYR A 173 13.21 2.37 5.89
N GLU A 174 13.30 3.61 5.42
CA GLU A 174 14.58 4.32 5.26
C GLU A 174 15.36 4.38 6.58
N ALA A 175 14.69 4.74 7.68
CA ALA A 175 15.34 4.82 9.00
C ALA A 175 15.98 3.50 9.42
N VAL A 176 15.29 2.38 9.24
CA VAL A 176 15.78 1.07 9.67
C VAL A 176 16.80 0.49 8.68
N LEU A 177 16.52 0.56 7.39
CA LEU A 177 17.36 -0.06 6.36
C LEU A 177 18.63 0.73 6.07
N ASP A 178 18.53 2.06 6.02
CA ASP A 178 19.62 2.95 5.61
C ASP A 178 20.19 3.73 6.81
N GLY A 179 19.33 4.14 7.74
CA GLY A 179 19.72 4.86 8.96
C GLY A 179 20.23 3.97 10.10
N GLY A 180 20.12 2.64 9.99
CA GLY A 180 20.53 1.69 11.03
C GLY A 180 19.71 1.76 12.32
N VAL A 181 18.53 2.38 12.28
CA VAL A 181 17.64 2.51 13.44
C VAL A 181 17.17 1.13 13.90
N SER A 182 17.32 0.88 15.20
CA SER A 182 17.00 -0.41 15.83
C SER A 182 15.90 -0.33 16.89
N SER A 183 15.48 0.89 17.29
CA SER A 183 14.49 1.12 18.34
C SER A 183 13.57 2.32 18.04
N VAL A 184 12.44 2.41 18.76
CA VAL A 184 11.50 3.54 18.64
C VAL A 184 12.14 4.86 19.06
N ALA A 185 12.94 4.86 20.14
CA ALA A 185 13.63 6.06 20.61
C ALA A 185 14.67 6.56 19.58
N GLU A 186 15.40 5.64 18.95
CA GLU A 186 16.30 5.98 17.84
C GLU A 186 15.54 6.52 16.64
N PHE A 187 14.40 5.93 16.29
CA PHE A 187 13.56 6.42 15.20
C PHE A 187 13.09 7.86 15.42
N GLU A 188 12.63 8.19 16.63
CA GLU A 188 12.24 9.56 16.98
C GLU A 188 13.43 10.53 16.93
N SER A 189 14.61 10.09 17.36
CA SER A 189 15.83 10.89 17.25
C SER A 189 16.19 11.15 15.79
N TRP A 190 16.12 10.10 14.96
CA TRP A 190 16.40 10.15 13.54
C TRP A 190 15.44 11.09 12.80
N LEU A 191 14.14 11.03 13.13
CA LEU A 191 13.11 11.94 12.61
C LEU A 191 13.40 13.41 12.97
N ARG A 192 13.84 13.70 14.20
CA ARG A 192 14.17 15.07 14.64
C ARG A 192 15.42 15.65 13.98
N GLN A 193 16.34 14.79 13.53
CA GLN A 193 17.60 15.21 12.92
C GLN A 193 17.50 15.38 11.40
N ARG A 194 16.38 14.98 10.79
CA ARG A 194 16.14 15.26 9.37
C ARG A 194 15.83 16.74 9.16
N PRO A 195 16.40 17.35 8.10
CA PRO A 195 16.11 18.72 7.72
C PRO A 195 14.65 18.92 7.30
#